data_AF-A0A497ADJ4-F1
#
_entry.id   AF-A0A497ADJ4-F1
#
_cell.length_a   1.000
_cell.length_b   1.000
_cell.length_c   1.000
_cell.angle_alpha   90.00
_cell.angle_beta   90.00
_cell.angle_gamma   90.00
#
_symmetry.space_group_name_H-M   'P 1'
#
loop_
_entity.id
_entity.type
_entity.pdbx_description
1 polymer ?
#
loop_
_entity_poly.entity_id
_entity_poly.type
_entity_poly.pdbx_seq_one_letter_code
_entity_poly.pdbx_strand_id
1 'polypeptide(L)'
;MAKKRVSMGDRRKAREYERQGVQAYEEWDIDRAIKCFEAAARLVPDEPDYRLYLARVLARSGDFDQALRALADFMRLEPDSPLEDRFEQLFASGMDEVELLLTDKMTAAGMPIEEIGAAIQMWLEYRITLGRDPLIVRKPETWAAALDYTVRKVNLRPVRRREIAALYGVSERAVRDRHNDLVRTLDVMPCDYRYFTGKENPLDKLVEAAELLEQLEARFQEA
;
A
#
# COMPACT_ATOMS: atom_id res chain seq x y z
N MET A 1 -32.24 17.13 -0.95
CA MET A 1 -31.85 17.09 -2.37
C MET A 1 -32.19 15.70 -2.91
N ALA A 2 -32.90 15.60 -4.03
CA ALA A 2 -33.29 14.30 -4.59
C ALA A 2 -32.05 13.57 -5.13
N LYS A 3 -31.74 12.36 -4.62
CA LYS A 3 -30.69 11.50 -5.19
C LYS A 3 -31.03 11.25 -6.66
N LYS A 4 -30.12 11.62 -7.57
CA LYS A 4 -30.27 11.33 -9.00
C LYS A 4 -30.41 9.81 -9.15
N ARG A 5 -31.52 9.35 -9.72
CA ARG A 5 -31.79 7.92 -9.90
C ARG A 5 -30.79 7.37 -10.93
N VAL A 6 -29.82 6.59 -10.46
CA VAL A 6 -28.77 5.98 -11.29
C VAL A 6 -29.41 5.00 -12.28
N SER A 7 -29.13 5.14 -13.56
CA SER A 7 -29.70 4.27 -14.60
C SER A 7 -29.01 2.91 -14.65
N MET A 8 -29.68 1.89 -15.20
CA MET A 8 -29.06 0.58 -15.46
C MET A 8 -27.87 0.69 -16.43
N GLY A 9 -27.92 1.65 -17.36
CA GLY A 9 -26.80 1.95 -18.26
C GLY A 9 -25.58 2.48 -17.51
N ASP A 10 -25.79 3.41 -16.57
CA ASP A 10 -24.72 3.97 -15.74
C ASP A 10 -24.07 2.88 -14.88
N ARG A 11 -24.88 2.01 -14.25
CA ARG A 11 -24.35 0.87 -13.45
C ARG A 11 -23.52 -0.09 -14.30
N ARG A 12 -23.95 -0.40 -15.53
CA ARG A 12 -23.20 -1.27 -16.44
C ARG A 12 -21.88 -0.62 -16.85
N LYS A 13 -21.92 0.67 -17.17
CA LYS A 13 -20.72 1.42 -17.56
C LYS A 13 -19.75 1.60 -16.39
N ALA A 14 -20.24 1.78 -15.17
CA ALA A 14 -19.42 1.86 -13.97
C ALA A 14 -18.68 0.54 -13.69
N ARG A 15 -19.35 -0.61 -13.83
CA ARG A 15 -18.70 -1.93 -13.73
C ARG A 15 -17.64 -2.18 -14.80
N GLU A 16 -17.82 -1.61 -15.99
CA GLU A 16 -16.80 -1.68 -17.04
C GLU A 16 -15.56 -0.87 -16.65
N TYR A 17 -15.75 0.36 -16.16
CA TYR A 17 -14.64 1.14 -15.61
C TYR A 17 -13.98 0.47 -14.41
N GLU A 18 -14.75 -0.15 -13.52
CA GLU A 18 -14.21 -0.94 -12.40
C GLU A 18 -13.28 -2.04 -12.90
N ARG A 19 -13.73 -2.85 -13.87
CA ARG A 19 -12.89 -3.92 -14.44
C ARG A 19 -11.61 -3.37 -15.06
N GLN A 20 -11.70 -2.29 -15.83
CA GLN A 20 -10.55 -1.64 -16.44
C GLN A 20 -9.60 -1.05 -15.38
N GLY A 21 -10.14 -0.51 -14.30
CA GLY A 21 -9.36 0.02 -13.18
C GLY A 21 -8.62 -1.08 -12.42
N VAL A 22 -9.27 -2.22 -12.18
CA VAL A 22 -8.61 -3.40 -11.56
C VAL A 22 -7.50 -3.93 -12.46
N GLN A 23 -7.75 -4.07 -13.76
CA GLN A 23 -6.72 -4.50 -14.70
C GLN A 23 -5.53 -3.52 -14.73
N ALA A 24 -5.79 -2.22 -14.84
CA ALA A 24 -4.75 -1.20 -14.83
C ALA A 24 -3.95 -1.22 -13.52
N TYR A 25 -4.62 -1.48 -12.39
CA TYR A 25 -3.98 -1.62 -11.09
C TYR A 25 -3.03 -2.84 -11.03
N GLU A 26 -3.45 -3.98 -11.57
CA GLU A 26 -2.61 -5.19 -11.68
C GLU A 26 -1.41 -4.98 -12.63
N GLU A 27 -1.59 -4.18 -13.68
CA GLU A 27 -0.55 -3.76 -14.62
C GLU A 27 0.35 -2.63 -14.07
N TRP A 28 0.13 -2.18 -12.82
CA TRP A 28 0.82 -1.04 -12.20
C TRP A 28 0.64 0.31 -12.93
N ASP A 29 -0.35 0.43 -13.82
CA ASP A 29 -0.77 1.69 -14.43
C ASP A 29 -1.69 2.45 -13.47
N ILE A 30 -1.07 3.04 -12.44
CA ILE A 30 -1.75 3.75 -11.35
C ILE A 30 -2.63 4.90 -11.89
N ASP A 31 -2.12 5.71 -12.82
CA ASP A 31 -2.85 6.86 -13.36
C ASP A 31 -4.13 6.44 -14.06
N ARG A 32 -4.08 5.37 -14.86
CA ARG A 32 -5.26 4.82 -15.52
C ARG A 32 -6.22 4.19 -14.53
N ALA A 33 -5.71 3.49 -13.52
CA ALA A 33 -6.54 2.90 -12.47
C ALA A 33 -7.33 3.97 -11.71
N ILE A 34 -6.69 5.07 -11.30
CA ILE A 34 -7.35 6.22 -10.66
C ILE A 34 -8.47 6.76 -11.56
N LYS A 35 -8.17 7.09 -12.82
CA LYS A 35 -9.17 7.64 -13.77
C LYS A 35 -10.38 6.73 -13.95
N CYS A 36 -10.15 5.41 -13.99
CA CYS A 36 -11.21 4.42 -14.12
C CYS A 36 -12.11 4.40 -12.87
N PHE A 37 -11.53 4.31 -11.67
CA PHE A 37 -12.32 4.28 -10.44
C PHE A 37 -13.04 5.61 -10.17
N GLU A 38 -12.45 6.76 -10.51
CA GLU A 38 -13.14 8.06 -10.48
C GLU A 38 -14.33 8.12 -11.44
N ALA A 39 -14.18 7.55 -12.65
CA ALA A 39 -15.27 7.45 -13.61
C ALA A 39 -16.41 6.56 -13.09
N ALA A 40 -16.08 5.43 -12.46
CA ALA A 40 -17.06 4.55 -11.82
C ALA A 40 -17.79 5.26 -10.67
N ALA A 41 -17.05 5.93 -9.76
CA ALA A 41 -17.60 6.69 -8.64
C ALA A 41 -18.49 7.86 -9.09
N ARG A 42 -18.19 8.52 -10.22
CA ARG A 42 -19.06 9.57 -10.77
C ARG A 42 -20.38 9.04 -11.31
N LEU A 43 -20.38 7.84 -11.88
CA LEU A 43 -21.57 7.19 -12.44
C LEU A 43 -22.47 6.62 -11.34
N VAL A 44 -21.88 6.02 -10.31
CA VAL A 44 -22.60 5.47 -9.16
C VAL A 44 -21.97 5.99 -7.87
N PRO A 45 -22.37 7.19 -7.40
CA PRO A 45 -21.76 7.83 -6.23
C PRO A 45 -22.03 7.13 -4.89
N ASP A 46 -23.03 6.26 -4.87
CA ASP A 46 -23.49 5.54 -3.67
C ASP A 46 -22.88 4.13 -3.56
N GLU A 47 -21.98 3.74 -4.48
CA GLU A 47 -21.28 2.46 -4.44
C GLU A 47 -19.99 2.60 -3.61
N PRO A 48 -19.91 2.04 -2.39
CA PRO A 48 -18.74 2.17 -1.52
C PRO A 48 -17.46 1.58 -2.14
N ASP A 49 -17.56 0.49 -2.91
CA ASP A 49 -16.37 -0.19 -3.46
C ASP A 49 -15.51 0.72 -4.33
N TYR A 50 -16.11 1.65 -5.07
CA TYR A 50 -15.35 2.58 -5.90
C TYR A 50 -14.50 3.55 -5.07
N ARG A 51 -14.95 3.92 -3.87
CA ARG A 51 -14.16 4.72 -2.93
C ARG A 51 -13.04 3.91 -2.30
N LEU A 52 -13.30 2.65 -1.98
CA LEU A 52 -12.27 1.74 -1.46
C LEU A 52 -11.19 1.43 -2.51
N TYR A 53 -11.57 1.20 -3.77
CA TYR A 53 -10.60 1.01 -4.85
C TYR A 53 -9.75 2.27 -5.07
N LEU A 54 -10.35 3.47 -5.07
CA LEU A 54 -9.60 4.72 -5.13
C LEU A 54 -8.60 4.83 -3.98
N ALA A 55 -9.02 4.56 -2.75
CA ALA A 55 -8.12 4.60 -1.60
C ALA A 55 -6.92 3.66 -1.77
N ARG A 56 -7.14 2.44 -2.25
CA ARG A 56 -6.09 1.46 -2.52
C ARG A 56 -5.09 1.98 -3.54
N VAL A 57 -5.56 2.45 -4.70
CA VAL A 57 -4.65 2.94 -5.76
C VAL A 57 -3.88 4.18 -5.33
N LEU A 58 -4.54 5.11 -4.63
CA LEU A 58 -3.92 6.35 -4.15
C LEU A 58 -2.87 6.07 -3.06
N ALA A 59 -3.11 5.11 -2.15
CA ALA A 59 -2.10 4.70 -1.18
C ALA A 59 -0.87 4.10 -1.87
N ARG A 60 -1.08 3.35 -2.95
CA ARG A 60 -0.01 2.70 -3.74
C ARG A 60 0.84 3.71 -4.53
N SER A 61 0.25 4.85 -4.90
CA SER A 61 0.98 5.98 -5.49
C SER A 61 1.65 6.89 -4.45
N GLY A 62 1.46 6.61 -3.16
CA GLY A 62 1.95 7.46 -2.07
C GLY A 62 1.09 8.70 -1.80
N ASP A 63 -0.05 8.87 -2.46
CA ASP A 63 -1.00 9.97 -2.20
C ASP A 63 -1.93 9.62 -1.04
N PHE A 64 -1.35 9.57 0.16
CA PHE A 64 -2.06 9.19 1.38
C PHE A 64 -3.14 10.19 1.76
N ASP A 65 -2.96 11.48 1.44
CA ASP A 65 -3.97 12.51 1.71
C ASP A 65 -5.27 12.23 0.94
N GLN A 66 -5.18 11.94 -0.36
CA GLN A 66 -6.36 11.58 -1.14
C GLN A 66 -6.88 10.18 -0.78
N ALA A 67 -5.99 9.23 -0.45
CA ALA A 67 -6.40 7.90 0.00
C ALA A 67 -7.26 7.94 1.26
N LEU A 68 -6.85 8.72 2.26
CA LEU A 68 -7.61 8.91 3.50
C LEU A 68 -8.95 9.61 3.24
N ARG A 69 -9.01 10.60 2.33
CA ARG A 69 -10.31 11.21 1.95
C ARG A 69 -11.24 10.19 1.29
N ALA A 70 -10.72 9.33 0.42
CA ALA A 70 -11.49 8.26 -0.20
C ALA A 70 -12.01 7.24 0.82
N LEU A 71 -11.20 6.89 1.84
CA LEU A 71 -11.65 6.05 2.96
C LEU A 71 -12.74 6.71 3.81
N ALA A 72 -12.62 8.00 4.11
CA ALA A 72 -13.66 8.73 4.83
C ALA A 72 -15.00 8.70 4.06
N ASP A 73 -14.94 8.83 2.73
CA ASP A 73 -16.12 8.68 1.86
C ASP A 73 -16.66 7.23 1.85
N PHE A 74 -15.80 6.22 1.85
CA PHE A 74 -16.19 4.81 1.98
C PHE A 74 -16.96 4.56 3.28
N MET A 75 -16.42 4.99 4.42
CA MET A 75 -17.03 4.80 5.74
C MET A 75 -18.39 5.52 5.85
N ARG A 76 -18.54 6.68 5.21
CA ARG A 76 -19.84 7.39 5.14
C ARG A 76 -20.89 6.63 4.32
N LEU A 77 -20.47 5.85 3.32
CA LEU A 77 -21.36 5.06 2.47
C LEU A 77 -21.71 3.70 3.09
N GLU A 78 -20.80 3.12 3.86
CA GLU A 78 -20.93 1.80 4.51
C GLU A 78 -20.56 1.87 6.00
N PRO A 79 -21.39 2.52 6.84
CA PRO A 79 -21.09 2.76 8.25
C PRO A 79 -21.19 1.51 9.15
N ASP A 80 -21.69 0.38 8.66
CA ASP A 80 -21.77 -0.87 9.43
C ASP A 80 -20.78 -1.93 8.87
N SER A 81 -19.71 -1.48 8.21
CA SER A 81 -18.72 -2.36 7.60
C SER A 81 -17.83 -3.01 8.66
N PRO A 82 -17.47 -4.30 8.57
CA PRO A 82 -16.48 -4.91 9.46
C PRO A 82 -15.06 -4.33 9.28
N LEU A 83 -14.89 -3.40 8.33
CA LEU A 83 -13.65 -2.68 8.07
C LEU A 83 -13.59 -1.33 8.79
N GLU A 84 -14.69 -0.87 9.38
CA GLU A 84 -14.81 0.44 10.01
C GLU A 84 -13.71 0.64 11.06
N ASP A 85 -13.59 -0.25 12.05
CA ASP A 85 -12.55 -0.19 13.09
C ASP A 85 -11.13 -0.01 12.51
N ARG A 86 -10.84 -0.71 11.39
CA ARG A 86 -9.53 -0.63 10.74
C ARG A 86 -9.27 0.75 10.17
N PHE A 87 -10.26 1.34 9.50
CA PHE A 87 -10.09 2.62 8.82
C PHE A 87 -10.25 3.79 9.80
N GLU A 88 -11.15 3.72 10.78
CA GLU A 88 -11.24 4.69 11.88
C GLU A 88 -9.90 4.89 12.58
N GLN A 89 -9.22 3.78 12.88
CA GLN A 89 -7.92 3.83 13.54
C GLN A 89 -6.85 4.55 12.70
N LEU A 90 -7.02 4.72 11.38
CA LEU A 90 -6.11 5.53 10.53
C LEU A 90 -6.30 7.04 10.71
N PHE A 91 -7.46 7.47 11.21
CA PHE A 91 -7.76 8.88 11.50
C PHE A 91 -7.52 9.24 12.97
N ALA A 92 -7.17 8.26 13.80
CA ALA A 92 -6.85 8.50 15.20
C ALA A 92 -5.59 9.38 15.31
N SER A 93 -5.55 10.25 16.33
CA SER A 93 -4.39 11.12 16.57
C SER A 93 -3.18 10.40 17.17
N GLY A 94 -3.32 9.12 17.53
CA GLY A 94 -2.31 8.33 18.21
C GLY A 94 -1.91 7.09 17.41
N MET A 95 -0.68 6.66 17.63
CA MET A 95 -0.14 5.43 17.04
C MET A 95 -0.89 4.20 17.54
N ASP A 96 -1.10 3.23 16.66
CA ASP A 96 -1.56 1.90 17.05
C ASP A 96 -0.45 1.07 17.74
N GLU A 97 -0.80 -0.10 18.28
CA GLU A 97 0.17 -0.95 18.99
C GLU A 97 1.36 -1.39 18.12
N VAL A 98 1.15 -1.60 16.81
CA VAL A 98 2.22 -1.98 15.88
C VAL A 98 3.17 -0.81 15.67
N GLU A 99 2.64 0.39 15.46
CA GLU A 99 3.41 1.63 15.25
C GLU A 99 4.20 2.02 16.51
N LEU A 100 3.61 1.87 17.70
CA LEU A 100 4.29 2.07 18.97
C LEU A 100 5.48 1.11 19.13
N LEU A 101 5.26 -0.18 18.88
CA LEU A 101 6.31 -1.20 18.95
C LEU A 101 7.43 -0.95 17.94
N LEU A 102 7.08 -0.59 16.70
CA LEU A 102 8.06 -0.23 15.67
C LEU A 102 8.92 0.95 16.12
N THR A 103 8.26 2.04 16.55
CA THR A 103 8.94 3.26 16.97
C THR A 103 9.89 2.97 18.13
N ASP A 104 9.43 2.28 19.18
CA ASP A 104 10.23 1.91 20.34
C ASP A 104 11.44 1.03 19.96
N LYS A 105 11.19 -0.10 19.28
CA LYS A 105 12.21 -1.10 18.99
C LYS A 105 13.23 -0.62 17.97
N MET A 106 12.80 0.07 16.91
CA MET A 106 13.71 0.58 15.90
C MET A 106 14.55 1.75 16.44
N THR A 107 13.97 2.64 17.25
CA THR A 107 14.71 3.71 17.93
C THR A 107 15.75 3.14 18.89
N ALA A 108 15.36 2.17 19.73
CA ALA A 108 16.29 1.50 20.64
C ALA A 108 17.41 0.75 19.91
N ALA A 109 17.14 0.25 18.69
CA ALA A 109 18.12 -0.37 17.82
C ALA A 109 18.99 0.62 17.01
N GLY A 110 18.82 1.94 17.23
CA GLY A 110 19.60 2.98 16.55
C GLY A 110 19.30 3.13 15.07
N MET A 111 18.08 2.81 14.64
CA MET A 111 17.66 2.97 13.24
C MET A 111 17.47 4.45 12.88
N PRO A 112 17.80 4.85 11.63
CA PRO A 112 17.50 6.20 11.15
C PRO A 112 16.01 6.49 11.18
N ILE A 113 15.64 7.73 11.50
CA ILE A 113 14.23 8.15 11.61
C ILE A 113 13.47 7.96 10.29
N GLU A 114 14.16 8.10 9.16
CA GLU A 114 13.62 7.90 7.83
C GLU A 114 13.19 6.46 7.60
N GLU A 115 13.98 5.48 8.08
CA GLU A 115 13.63 4.06 7.97
C GLU A 115 12.49 3.68 8.93
N ILE A 116 12.42 4.32 10.10
CA ILE A 116 11.26 4.17 11.00
C ILE A 116 10.00 4.70 10.32
N GLY A 117 10.10 5.89 9.71
CA GLY A 117 9.02 6.48 8.91
C GLY A 117 8.59 5.58 7.75
N ALA A 118 9.54 4.97 7.04
CA ALA A 118 9.25 4.02 5.98
C ALA A 118 8.49 2.77 6.48
N ALA A 119 8.79 2.29 7.69
CA ALA A 119 8.07 1.16 8.29
C ALA A 119 6.62 1.52 8.65
N ILE A 120 6.41 2.71 9.20
CA ILE A 120 5.07 3.24 9.51
C ILE A 120 4.28 3.46 8.21
N GLN A 121 4.91 4.03 7.18
CA GLN A 121 4.28 4.22 5.87
C GLN A 121 3.90 2.88 5.23
N MET A 122 4.77 1.87 5.29
CA MET A 122 4.46 0.52 4.80
C MET A 122 3.27 -0.09 5.53
N TRP A 123 3.15 0.14 6.84
CA TRP A 123 2.01 -0.32 7.62
C TRP A 123 0.70 0.37 7.23
N LEU A 124 0.72 1.70 7.08
CA LEU A 124 -0.40 2.48 6.57
C LEU A 124 -0.85 1.96 5.20
N GLU A 125 0.08 1.84 4.26
CA GLU A 125 -0.23 1.38 2.90
C GLU A 125 -0.78 -0.05 2.91
N TYR A 126 -0.24 -0.95 3.72
CA TYR A 126 -0.73 -2.32 3.85
C TYR A 126 -2.19 -2.36 4.31
N ARG A 127 -2.52 -1.61 5.37
CA ARG A 127 -3.87 -1.55 5.95
C ARG A 127 -4.93 -1.09 4.94
N ILE A 128 -4.56 -0.14 4.08
CA ILE A 128 -5.43 0.37 3.01
C ILE A 128 -5.51 -0.63 1.85
N THR A 129 -4.36 -1.13 1.38
CA THR A 129 -4.25 -1.96 0.17
C THR A 129 -4.97 -3.29 0.28
N LEU A 130 -5.08 -3.84 1.50
CA LEU A 130 -5.89 -5.03 1.80
C LEU A 130 -7.36 -4.89 1.34
N GLY A 131 -7.88 -3.67 1.24
CA GLY A 131 -9.27 -3.45 0.84
C GLY A 131 -10.23 -4.19 1.77
N ARG A 132 -11.05 -5.07 1.20
CA ARG A 132 -12.04 -5.86 1.95
C ARG A 132 -11.45 -7.07 2.68
N ASP A 133 -10.20 -7.46 2.42
CA ASP A 133 -9.59 -8.59 3.10
C ASP A 133 -9.42 -8.29 4.60
N PRO A 134 -9.74 -9.24 5.50
CA PRO A 134 -9.68 -9.02 6.94
C PRO A 134 -8.23 -8.88 7.43
N LEU A 135 -7.98 -7.84 8.23
CA LEU A 135 -6.73 -7.63 8.94
C LEU A 135 -6.87 -8.15 10.37
N ILE A 136 -6.07 -9.15 10.72
CA ILE A 136 -6.07 -9.77 12.05
C ILE A 136 -4.76 -9.43 12.76
N VAL A 137 -4.82 -8.53 13.73
CA VAL A 137 -3.69 -8.09 14.56
C VAL A 137 -3.79 -8.67 15.98
N ARG A 138 -3.66 -9.99 16.11
CA ARG A 138 -3.72 -10.66 17.44
C ARG A 138 -2.44 -10.50 18.26
N LYS A 139 -1.30 -10.33 17.58
CA LYS A 139 0.04 -10.20 18.17
C LYS A 139 0.76 -9.09 17.42
N PRO A 140 0.65 -7.82 17.86
CA PRO A 140 1.20 -6.67 17.14
C PRO A 140 2.71 -6.79 16.93
N GLU A 141 3.43 -7.46 17.84
CA GLU A 141 4.87 -7.72 17.74
C GLU A 141 5.23 -8.50 16.48
N THR A 142 4.35 -9.37 15.98
CA THR A 142 4.60 -10.15 14.76
C THR A 142 4.56 -9.28 13.50
N TRP A 143 3.68 -8.27 13.47
CA TRP A 143 3.60 -7.30 12.40
C TRP A 143 4.75 -6.29 12.49
N ALA A 144 5.02 -5.75 13.68
CA ALA A 144 6.13 -4.82 13.90
C ALA A 144 7.48 -5.46 13.51
N ALA A 145 7.72 -6.70 13.94
CA ALA A 145 8.92 -7.45 13.54
C ALA A 145 9.02 -7.63 12.02
N ALA A 146 7.92 -7.92 11.34
CA ALA A 146 7.92 -8.10 9.91
C ALA A 146 8.15 -6.80 9.14
N LEU A 147 7.56 -5.69 9.58
CA LEU A 147 7.74 -4.36 9.01
C LEU A 147 9.20 -3.90 9.15
N ASP A 148 9.78 -4.01 10.34
CA ASP A 148 11.20 -3.71 10.59
C ASP A 148 12.12 -4.57 9.71
N TYR A 149 11.89 -5.89 9.70
CA TYR A 149 12.64 -6.80 8.82
C TYR A 149 12.52 -6.40 7.34
N THR A 150 11.31 -6.08 6.87
CA THR A 150 11.08 -5.74 5.46
C THR A 150 11.78 -4.44 5.09
N VAL A 151 11.65 -3.38 5.89
CA VAL A 151 12.31 -2.09 5.61
C VAL A 151 13.82 -2.19 5.62
N ARG A 152 14.42 -2.94 6.56
CA ARG A 152 15.86 -3.21 6.53
C ARG A 152 16.28 -3.90 5.24
N LYS A 153 15.48 -4.85 4.75
CA LYS A 153 15.74 -5.55 3.49
C LYS A 153 15.61 -4.63 2.27
N VAL A 154 14.59 -3.77 2.25
CA VAL A 154 14.43 -2.74 1.19
C VAL A 154 15.65 -1.82 1.15
N ASN A 155 16.12 -1.38 2.32
CA ASN A 155 17.27 -0.48 2.48
C ASN A 155 18.63 -1.20 2.48
N LEU A 156 18.68 -2.43 1.97
CA LEU A 156 19.88 -3.25 1.83
C LEU A 156 20.70 -3.44 3.12
N ARG A 157 20.08 -3.29 4.29
CA ARG A 157 20.74 -3.54 5.57
C ARG A 157 20.92 -5.04 5.80
N PRO A 158 22.14 -5.50 6.11
CA PRO A 158 22.35 -6.90 6.49
C PRO A 158 21.60 -7.20 7.79
N VAL A 159 20.64 -8.11 7.73
CA VAL A 159 19.90 -8.58 8.91
C VAL A 159 19.43 -10.01 8.70
N ARG A 160 19.54 -10.83 9.73
CA ARG A 160 18.97 -12.18 9.76
C ARG A 160 17.61 -12.15 10.44
N ARG A 161 16.66 -12.91 9.90
CA ARG A 161 15.30 -13.01 10.45
C ARG A 161 15.27 -13.37 11.93
N ARG A 162 16.16 -14.28 12.37
CA ARG A 162 16.36 -14.66 13.77
C ARG A 162 16.68 -13.50 14.71
N GLU A 163 17.42 -12.49 14.23
CA GLU A 163 17.82 -11.34 15.03
C GLU A 163 16.61 -10.44 15.29
N ILE A 164 15.80 -10.21 14.25
CA ILE A 164 14.54 -9.47 14.38
C ILE A 164 13.52 -10.26 15.22
N ALA A 165 13.40 -11.57 15.00
CA ALA A 165 12.51 -12.41 15.80
C ALA A 165 12.86 -12.31 17.30
N ALA A 166 14.15 -12.34 17.65
CA ALA A 166 14.61 -12.14 19.02
C ALA A 166 14.33 -10.72 19.56
N LEU A 167 14.54 -9.67 18.75
CA LEU A 167 14.30 -8.27 19.14
C LEU A 167 12.85 -8.00 19.58
N TYR A 168 11.90 -8.64 18.91
CA TYR A 168 10.46 -8.50 19.17
C TYR A 168 9.87 -9.65 20.01
N GLY A 169 10.67 -10.63 20.43
CA GLY A 169 10.19 -11.76 21.23
C GLY A 169 9.20 -12.68 20.50
N VAL A 170 9.34 -12.82 19.18
CA VAL A 170 8.46 -13.64 18.32
C VAL A 170 9.24 -14.78 17.64
N SER A 171 8.54 -15.69 16.97
CA SER A 171 9.19 -16.76 16.21
C SER A 171 9.65 -16.29 14.82
N GLU A 172 10.74 -16.86 14.30
CA GLU A 172 11.19 -16.60 12.91
C GLU A 172 10.12 -16.91 11.87
N ARG A 173 9.27 -17.90 12.16
CA ARG A 173 8.13 -18.25 11.32
C ARG A 173 7.11 -17.12 11.28
N ALA A 174 6.77 -16.51 12.42
CA ALA A 174 5.82 -15.40 12.46
C ALA A 174 6.33 -14.20 11.65
N VAL A 175 7.62 -13.84 11.81
CA VAL A 175 8.25 -12.77 11.01
C VAL A 175 8.19 -13.09 9.53
N ARG A 176 8.53 -14.32 9.14
CA ARG A 176 8.47 -14.77 7.73
C ARG A 176 7.06 -14.66 7.15
N ASP A 177 6.08 -15.20 7.86
CA ASP A 177 4.72 -15.31 7.34
C ASP A 177 4.14 -13.90 7.13
N ARG A 178 4.30 -12.99 8.10
CA ARG A 178 3.90 -11.58 7.97
C ARG A 178 4.73 -10.79 6.95
N HIS A 179 6.03 -11.03 6.84
CA HIS A 179 6.88 -10.44 5.79
C HIS A 179 6.39 -10.84 4.40
N ASN A 180 6.04 -12.12 4.21
CA ASN A 180 5.50 -12.60 2.94
C ASN A 180 4.12 -11.96 2.64
N ASP A 181 3.29 -11.73 3.65
CA ASP A 181 2.01 -11.02 3.48
C ASP A 181 2.27 -9.58 2.99
N LEU A 182 3.19 -8.85 3.62
CA LEU A 182 3.60 -7.50 3.20
C LEU A 182 4.12 -7.51 1.75
N VAL A 183 5.10 -8.37 1.44
CA VAL A 183 5.71 -8.45 0.11
C VAL A 183 4.67 -8.79 -0.96
N ARG A 184 3.74 -9.70 -0.68
CA ARG A 184 2.72 -10.09 -1.67
C ARG A 184 1.66 -9.02 -1.88
N THR A 185 1.15 -8.42 -0.81
CA THR A 185 0.07 -7.42 -0.91
C THR A 185 0.57 -6.11 -1.50
N LEU A 186 1.79 -5.72 -1.15
CA LEU A 186 2.37 -4.45 -1.57
C LEU A 186 3.37 -4.59 -2.71
N ASP A 187 3.59 -5.80 -3.21
CA ASP A 187 4.59 -6.11 -4.23
C ASP A 187 5.95 -5.45 -3.92
N VAL A 188 6.40 -5.60 -2.67
CA VAL A 188 7.62 -4.94 -2.17
C VAL A 188 8.85 -5.64 -2.74
N MET A 189 9.72 -4.85 -3.35
CA MET A 189 11.02 -5.31 -3.85
C MET A 189 12.20 -4.70 -3.08
N PRO A 190 13.42 -5.28 -3.17
CA PRO A 190 14.62 -4.59 -2.72
C PRO A 190 14.73 -3.22 -3.40
N CYS A 191 15.11 -2.20 -2.65
CA CYS A 191 15.22 -0.83 -3.13
C CYS A 191 13.91 -0.21 -3.68
N ASP A 192 12.76 -0.72 -3.25
CA ASP A 192 11.44 -0.15 -3.58
C ASP A 192 11.40 1.35 -3.26
N TYR A 193 11.10 2.18 -4.28
CA TYR A 193 11.10 3.63 -4.18
C TYR A 193 10.21 4.19 -3.07
N ARG A 194 9.15 3.45 -2.68
CA ARG A 194 8.23 3.90 -1.63
C ARG A 194 8.86 3.86 -0.23
N TYR A 195 9.80 2.94 0.01
CA TYR A 195 10.34 2.69 1.35
C TYR A 195 11.88 2.74 1.43
N PHE A 196 12.55 2.93 0.29
CA PHE A 196 13.98 3.16 0.23
C PHE A 196 14.29 4.60 0.65
N THR A 197 15.21 4.76 1.58
CA THR A 197 15.55 6.05 2.21
C THR A 197 16.97 6.51 1.90
N GLY A 198 17.73 5.71 1.15
CA GLY A 198 19.06 6.10 0.66
C GLY A 198 18.96 7.22 -0.37
N LYS A 199 20.02 8.04 -0.46
CA LYS A 199 20.06 9.18 -1.39
C LYS A 199 20.11 8.77 -2.86
N GLU A 200 20.77 7.65 -3.15
CA GLU A 200 20.92 7.11 -4.50
C GLU A 200 20.27 5.72 -4.50
N ASN A 201 19.19 5.56 -5.27
CA ASN A 201 18.51 4.28 -5.34
C ASN A 201 19.27 3.37 -6.32
N PRO A 202 19.73 2.17 -5.92
CA PRO A 202 20.41 1.25 -6.82
C PRO A 202 19.61 0.88 -8.08
N LEU A 203 18.27 1.00 -8.05
CA LEU A 203 17.42 0.77 -9.20
C LEU A 203 17.52 1.87 -10.26
N ASP A 204 17.96 3.09 -9.92
CA ASP A 204 18.08 4.20 -10.89
C ASP A 204 18.98 3.80 -12.07
N LYS A 205 20.10 3.13 -11.78
CA LYS A 205 21.02 2.63 -12.82
C LYS A 205 20.41 1.53 -13.68
N LEU A 206 19.50 0.74 -13.14
CA LEU A 206 18.80 -0.30 -13.90
C LEU A 206 17.75 0.31 -14.81
N VAL A 207 17.06 1.35 -14.34
CA VAL A 207 16.12 2.14 -15.15
C VAL A 207 16.85 2.81 -16.31
N GLU A 208 17.95 3.52 -16.03
CA GLU A 208 18.79 4.13 -17.08
C GLU A 208 19.28 3.09 -18.11
N ALA A 209 19.70 1.91 -17.66
CA ALA A 209 20.14 0.84 -18.55
C ALA A 209 18.98 0.29 -19.42
N ALA A 210 17.77 0.16 -18.86
CA ALA A 210 16.60 -0.27 -19.60
C ALA A 210 16.19 0.76 -20.67
N GLU A 211 16.17 2.05 -20.33
CA GLU A 211 15.87 3.13 -21.29
C GLU A 211 16.87 3.16 -22.44
N LEU A 212 18.16 2.97 -22.16
CA LEU A 212 19.20 2.89 -23.19
C LEU A 212 18.99 1.68 -24.12
N LEU A 213 18.57 0.53 -23.58
CA LEU A 213 18.25 -0.66 -24.37
C LEU A 213 17.05 -0.41 -25.29
N GLU A 214 15.96 0.17 -24.78
CA GLU A 214 14.78 0.51 -25.58
C GLU A 214 15.13 1.48 -26.72
N GLN A 215 15.94 2.51 -26.44
CA GLN A 215 16.41 3.45 -27.46
C GLN A 215 17.25 2.76 -28.55
N LEU A 216 18.10 1.81 -28.17
CA LEU A 216 18.89 1.02 -29.12
C LEU A 216 17.98 0.15 -29.99
N GLU A 217 17.01 -0.55 -29.39
CA GLU A 217 16.05 -1.39 -30.12
C GLU A 217 15.23 -0.58 -31.12
N ALA A 218 14.72 0.59 -30.72
CA ALA A 218 13.99 1.50 -31.62
C ALA A 218 14.85 1.90 -32.82
N ARG A 219 16.13 2.25 -32.60
CA ARG A 219 17.07 2.60 -33.67
C ARG A 219 17.37 1.43 -34.62
N PHE A 220 17.35 0.19 -34.14
CA PHE A 220 17.52 -0.99 -34.99
C PHE A 220 16.27 -1.35 -35.79
N GLN A 221 15.07 -1.01 -35.30
CA GLN A 221 13.81 -1.21 -36.04
C GLN A 221 13.60 -0.15 -37.14
N GLU A 222 14.22 1.02 -37.00
CA GLU A 222 14.15 2.13 -37.97
C GLU A 222 15.22 2.07 -39.09
N ALA A 223 16.20 1.16 -39.00
CA ALA A 223 17.33 1.02 -39.92
C ALA A 223 17.20 -0.19 -40.86
#